data_AF-A0A510IQ93-F1
#
_entry.id   AF-A0A510IQ93-F1
#
_cell.length_a   1.000
_cell.length_b   1.000
_cell.length_c   1.000
_cell.angle_alpha   90.00
_cell.angle_beta   90.00
_cell.angle_gamma   90.00
#
_symmetry.space_group_name_H-M   'P 1'
#
loop_
_entity.id
_entity.type
_entity.pdbx_description
1 polymer ?
#
loop_
_entity_poly.entity_id
_entity_poly.type
_entity_poly.pdbx_seq_one_letter_code
_entity_poly.pdbx_strand_id
1 'polypeptide(L)'
;MSKYILKKEQILEMEGEKKVHFLNPNAVRRNKPLGDITGISGFGFHIIEIEPGYESTEFHCHKFEDECVYILQGQAEVQIGDGTYSVSEGDFVSYPAGGLPHVMKNTGDETLRCIVVGQRLDHDVADYPNKDKRIYRNKGLPWELVHHKDIEHPR
;
A
#
# COMPACT_ATOMS: atom_id res chain seq x y z
N MET A 1 17.86 3.27 -24.46
CA MET A 1 18.18 3.02 -23.04
C MET A 1 17.62 1.65 -22.65
N SER A 2 18.22 0.96 -21.68
CA SER A 2 17.73 -0.35 -21.21
C SER A 2 16.36 -0.19 -20.54
N LYS A 3 15.41 -1.08 -20.84
CA LYS A 3 14.10 -1.13 -20.15
C LYS A 3 14.21 -1.53 -18.67
N TYR A 4 15.37 -2.02 -18.25
CA TYR A 4 15.63 -2.49 -16.89
C TYR A 4 16.20 -1.42 -15.97
N ILE A 5 16.45 -0.21 -16.47
CA ILE A 5 17.10 0.87 -15.71
C ILE A 5 16.25 2.14 -15.82
N LEU A 6 15.76 2.63 -14.69
CA LEU A 6 15.23 3.96 -14.54
C LEU A 6 16.26 4.83 -13.80
N LYS A 7 16.70 5.91 -14.45
CA LYS A 7 17.60 6.89 -13.84
C LYS A 7 16.83 7.81 -12.90
N LYS A 8 17.56 8.42 -11.96
CA LYS A 8 16.99 9.34 -10.97
C LYS A 8 16.16 10.44 -11.64
N GLU A 9 16.68 11.05 -12.70
CA GLU A 9 16.04 12.13 -13.45
C GLU A 9 14.69 11.65 -14.01
N GLN A 10 14.65 10.45 -14.60
CA GLN A 10 13.41 9.86 -15.14
C GLN A 10 12.37 9.59 -14.05
N ILE A 11 12.78 9.19 -12.85
CA ILE A 11 11.88 8.94 -11.71
C ILE A 11 11.35 10.27 -11.15
N LEU A 12 12.18 11.30 -11.10
CA LEU A 12 11.81 12.63 -10.61
C LEU A 12 10.85 13.33 -11.58
N GLU A 13 11.10 13.24 -12.88
CA GLU A 13 10.25 13.83 -13.94
C GLU A 13 8.93 13.07 -14.13
N MET A 14 8.81 11.85 -13.62
CA MET A 14 7.58 11.07 -13.72
C MET A 14 6.47 11.70 -12.88
N GLU A 15 5.35 12.07 -13.50
CA GLU A 15 4.18 12.63 -12.80
C GLU A 15 3.49 11.63 -11.86
N GLY A 16 3.58 10.34 -12.19
CA GLY A 16 2.87 9.26 -11.50
C GLY A 16 1.35 9.29 -11.72
N GLU A 17 0.68 8.21 -11.32
CA GLU A 17 -0.77 8.09 -11.42
C GLU A 17 -1.43 8.51 -10.11
N LYS A 18 -2.44 9.38 -10.18
CA LYS A 18 -3.30 9.62 -9.01
C LYS A 18 -4.13 8.36 -8.73
N LYS A 19 -3.97 7.80 -7.53
CA LYS A 19 -4.76 6.66 -7.05
C LYS A 19 -5.54 7.06 -5.81
N VAL A 20 -6.79 6.63 -5.77
CA VAL A 20 -7.67 6.74 -4.60
C VAL A 20 -8.07 5.33 -4.21
N HIS A 21 -7.89 4.96 -2.94
CA HIS A 21 -8.33 3.65 -2.49
C HIS A 21 -9.86 3.56 -2.56
N PHE A 22 -10.38 2.49 -3.17
CA PHE A 22 -11.82 2.36 -3.45
C PHE A 22 -12.71 2.31 -2.19
N LEU A 23 -12.13 2.00 -1.01
CA LEU A 23 -12.82 2.03 0.30
C LEU A 23 -12.52 3.28 1.15
N ASN A 24 -11.56 4.11 0.73
CA ASN A 24 -11.13 5.27 1.48
C ASN A 24 -10.93 6.47 0.55
N PRO A 25 -11.90 7.40 0.48
CA PRO A 25 -11.72 8.60 -0.35
C PRO A 25 -10.62 9.53 0.17
N ASN A 26 -10.18 9.39 1.43
CA ASN A 26 -9.04 10.11 2.00
C ASN A 26 -7.68 9.43 1.74
N ALA A 27 -7.68 8.20 1.22
CA ALA A 27 -6.45 7.53 0.81
C ALA A 27 -6.08 7.91 -0.62
N VAL A 28 -5.50 9.10 -0.77
CA VAL A 28 -5.12 9.68 -2.05
C VAL A 28 -3.60 9.75 -2.15
N ARG A 29 -3.04 9.14 -3.19
CA ARG A 29 -1.59 9.16 -3.45
C ARG A 29 -1.29 9.32 -4.93
N ARG A 30 -0.13 9.89 -5.25
CA ARG A 30 0.51 9.69 -6.55
C ARG A 30 1.35 8.44 -6.50
N ASN A 31 1.32 7.62 -7.55
CA ASN A 31 1.96 6.32 -7.58
C ASN A 31 2.85 6.19 -8.82
N LYS A 32 4.14 5.94 -8.62
CA LYS A 32 5.15 5.68 -9.66
C LYS A 32 5.49 4.19 -9.64
N PRO A 33 4.93 3.37 -10.55
CA PRO A 33 5.06 1.91 -10.50
C PRO A 33 6.36 1.43 -11.15
N LEU A 34 7.50 1.65 -10.49
CA LEU A 34 8.83 1.37 -11.06
C LEU A 34 9.01 -0.11 -11.42
N GLY A 35 8.46 -1.03 -10.61
CA GLY A 35 8.48 -2.46 -10.89
C GLY A 35 7.76 -2.79 -12.21
N ASP A 36 6.58 -2.21 -12.44
CA ASP A 36 5.80 -2.45 -13.66
C ASP A 36 6.53 -1.94 -14.90
N ILE A 37 7.11 -0.74 -14.81
CA ILE A 37 7.84 -0.11 -15.92
C ILE A 37 9.06 -0.95 -16.34
N THR A 38 9.70 -1.62 -15.37
CA THR A 38 10.90 -2.43 -15.60
C THR A 38 10.61 -3.92 -15.84
N GLY A 39 9.35 -4.34 -15.72
CA GLY A 39 8.89 -5.70 -16.01
C GLY A 39 8.98 -6.67 -14.83
N ILE A 40 9.08 -6.20 -13.59
CA ILE A 40 8.96 -7.05 -12.39
C ILE A 40 7.51 -7.49 -12.23
N SER A 41 7.28 -8.80 -12.10
CA SER A 41 5.95 -9.36 -11.89
C SER A 41 5.72 -9.96 -10.50
N GLY A 42 6.77 -10.38 -9.79
CA GLY A 42 6.65 -11.08 -8.49
C GLY A 42 6.33 -10.18 -7.29
N PHE A 43 6.56 -8.88 -7.42
CA PHE A 43 6.22 -7.88 -6.40
C PHE A 43 5.95 -6.52 -7.06
N GLY A 44 5.16 -5.69 -6.40
CA GLY A 44 5.07 -4.27 -6.71
C GLY A 44 6.25 -3.54 -6.08
N PHE A 45 6.90 -2.66 -6.84
CA PHE A 45 7.84 -1.69 -6.30
C PHE A 45 7.37 -0.32 -6.74
N HIS A 46 6.89 0.46 -5.78
CA HIS A 46 6.26 1.74 -6.03
C HIS A 46 6.99 2.83 -5.26
N ILE A 47 7.20 3.99 -5.88
CA ILE A 47 7.35 5.23 -5.10
C ILE A 47 5.97 5.85 -5.04
N ILE A 48 5.51 6.16 -3.84
CA ILE A 48 4.27 6.89 -3.63
C ILE A 48 4.54 8.25 -3.00
N GLU A 49 3.66 9.20 -3.32
CA GLU A 49 3.69 10.55 -2.77
C GLU A 49 2.31 10.85 -2.18
N ILE A 50 2.27 11.29 -0.92
CA ILE A 50 1.05 11.54 -0.14
C ILE A 50 1.12 12.98 0.37
N GLU A 51 0.12 13.80 0.01
CA GLU A 51 0.04 15.18 0.48
C GLU A 51 -0.40 15.25 1.95
N PRO A 52 -0.08 16.34 2.67
CA PRO A 52 -0.51 16.56 4.06
C PRO A 52 -2.00 16.27 4.28
N GLY A 53 -2.30 15.51 5.34
CA GLY A 53 -3.66 15.14 5.74
C GLY A 53 -4.26 13.91 5.05
N TYR A 54 -3.66 13.43 3.95
CA TYR A 54 -4.11 12.23 3.26
C TYR A 54 -3.45 10.95 3.81
N GLU A 55 -4.07 9.82 3.48
CA GLU A 55 -3.65 8.48 3.90
C GLU A 55 -3.07 7.67 2.73
N SER A 56 -2.27 6.65 3.05
CA SER A 56 -1.67 5.77 2.06
C SER A 56 -2.70 4.80 1.47
N THR A 57 -3.64 4.31 2.28
CA THR A 57 -4.55 3.20 1.97
C THR A 57 -5.76 3.19 2.93
N GLU A 58 -6.68 2.25 2.79
CA GLU A 58 -7.64 1.92 3.85
C GLU A 58 -6.96 1.05 4.92
N PHE A 59 -7.36 1.18 6.18
CA PHE A 59 -6.85 0.35 7.26
C PHE A 59 -7.09 -1.14 6.94
N HIS A 60 -6.01 -1.88 6.68
CA HIS A 60 -6.10 -3.24 6.13
C HIS A 60 -4.96 -4.14 6.58
N CYS A 61 -5.17 -5.45 6.52
CA CYS A 61 -4.08 -6.45 6.57
C CYS A 61 -4.24 -7.50 5.49
N HIS A 62 -3.11 -7.91 4.92
CA HIS A 62 -3.01 -9.04 4.01
C HIS A 62 -2.91 -10.35 4.79
N LYS A 63 -3.48 -11.44 4.27
CA LYS A 63 -3.34 -12.78 4.86
C LYS A 63 -2.14 -13.53 4.29
N PHE A 64 -1.79 -13.30 3.02
CA PHE A 64 -0.74 -14.06 2.35
C PHE A 64 0.38 -13.20 1.76
N GLU A 65 0.11 -11.94 1.41
CA GLU A 65 1.13 -11.04 0.87
C GLU A 65 1.87 -10.27 1.98
N ASP A 66 3.20 -10.35 1.97
CA ASP A 66 4.04 -9.42 2.74
C ASP A 66 4.07 -8.04 2.05
N GLU A 67 4.05 -6.98 2.86
CA GLU A 67 4.23 -5.59 2.43
C GLU A 67 5.26 -4.88 3.33
N CYS A 68 6.00 -3.91 2.78
CA CYS A 68 6.84 -3.03 3.56
C CYS A 68 6.95 -1.63 2.94
N VAL A 69 7.35 -0.67 3.78
CA VAL A 69 7.53 0.73 3.43
C VAL A 69 8.89 1.22 3.91
N TYR A 70 9.55 2.03 3.08
CA TYR A 70 10.75 2.79 3.44
C TYR A 70 10.52 4.27 3.17
N ILE A 71 10.67 5.12 4.19
CA ILE A 71 10.40 6.56 4.07
C ILE A 71 11.59 7.25 3.41
N LEU A 72 11.33 7.94 2.30
CA LEU A 72 12.35 8.68 1.53
C LEU A 72 12.40 10.17 1.89
N GLN A 73 11.27 10.74 2.31
CA GLN A 73 11.15 12.16 2.67
C GLN A 73 9.85 12.37 3.45
N GLY A 74 9.87 13.31 4.40
CA GLY A 74 8.71 13.73 5.17
C GLY A 74 8.51 12.91 6.45
N GLN A 75 7.42 13.19 7.14
CA GLN A 75 7.02 12.53 8.38
C GLN A 75 5.57 12.08 8.33
N ALA A 76 5.26 11.01 9.03
CA ALA A 76 3.95 10.40 9.05
C ALA A 76 3.65 9.76 10.41
N GLU A 77 2.38 9.45 10.63
CA GLU A 77 1.96 8.49 11.64
C GLU A 77 1.50 7.20 10.97
N VAL A 78 1.97 6.07 11.47
CA VAL A 78 1.49 4.74 11.07
C VAL A 78 0.69 4.15 12.21
N GLN A 79 -0.56 3.87 11.95
CA GLN A 79 -1.37 3.04 12.83
C GLN A 79 -1.12 1.57 12.47
N ILE A 80 -0.76 0.75 13.45
CA ILE A 80 -0.58 -0.71 13.32
C ILE A 80 -1.33 -1.38 14.47
N GLY A 81 -2.41 -2.10 14.16
CA GLY A 81 -3.36 -2.57 15.15
C GLY A 81 -3.90 -1.41 16.00
N ASP A 82 -3.70 -1.50 17.31
CA ASP A 82 -4.14 -0.48 18.27
C ASP A 82 -3.06 0.60 18.54
N GLY A 83 -1.85 0.41 18.02
CA GLY A 83 -0.73 1.33 18.22
C GLY A 83 -0.64 2.38 17.11
N THR A 84 -0.18 3.58 17.45
CA THR A 84 0.18 4.63 16.49
C THR A 84 1.63 5.07 16.72
N TYR A 85 2.41 5.12 15.65
CA TYR A 85 3.85 5.35 15.70
C TYR A 85 4.24 6.46 14.72
N SER A 86 5.02 7.43 15.18
CA SER A 86 5.63 8.43 14.31
C SER A 86 6.78 7.81 13.54
N VAL A 87 6.85 8.08 12.24
CA VAL A 87 7.92 7.65 11.34
C VAL A 87 8.38 8.83 10.48
N SER A 88 9.63 8.80 10.06
CA SER A 88 10.29 9.87 9.30
C SER A 88 11.31 9.31 8.31
N GLU A 89 11.95 10.18 7.54
CA GLU A 89 12.97 9.82 6.56
C GLU A 89 14.00 8.82 7.11
N GLY A 90 14.21 7.73 6.37
CA GLY A 90 15.13 6.66 6.73
C GLY A 90 14.50 5.51 7.52
N ASP A 91 13.28 5.68 8.06
CA ASP A 91 12.58 4.64 8.79
C ASP A 91 12.01 3.56 7.86
N PHE A 92 12.00 2.33 8.37
CA PHE A 92 11.43 1.15 7.72
C PHE A 92 10.23 0.63 8.51
N VAL A 93 9.17 0.26 7.80
CA VAL A 93 7.95 -0.31 8.37
C VAL A 93 7.63 -1.62 7.66
N SER A 94 7.43 -2.70 8.41
CA SER A 94 7.02 -3.99 7.88
C SER A 94 5.57 -4.31 8.20
N TYR A 95 4.91 -4.95 7.24
CA TYR A 95 3.56 -5.50 7.37
C TYR A 95 3.61 -6.98 6.94
N PRO A 96 3.96 -7.89 7.86
CA PRO A 96 4.02 -9.31 7.55
C PRO A 96 2.64 -9.87 7.17
N ALA A 97 2.61 -10.86 6.27
CA ALA A 97 1.41 -11.61 5.93
C ALA A 97 0.76 -12.22 7.19
N GLY A 98 -0.56 -12.05 7.32
CA GLY A 98 -1.32 -12.48 8.49
C GLY A 98 -1.09 -11.61 9.74
N GLY A 99 -0.35 -10.51 9.60
CA GLY A 99 -0.07 -9.55 10.67
C GLY A 99 -1.24 -8.63 11.02
N LEU A 100 -0.89 -7.55 11.71
CA LEU A 100 -1.85 -6.55 12.17
C LEU A 100 -2.27 -5.62 11.03
N PRO A 101 -3.51 -5.09 11.05
CA PRO A 101 -3.95 -4.09 10.09
C PRO A 101 -3.22 -2.77 10.26
N HIS A 102 -3.01 -2.06 9.15
CA HIS A 102 -2.24 -0.81 9.14
C HIS A 102 -2.80 0.25 8.19
N VAL A 103 -2.51 1.51 8.52
CA VAL A 103 -2.65 2.67 7.64
C VAL A 103 -1.57 3.69 8.00
N MET A 104 -1.07 4.41 6.99
CA MET A 104 -0.12 5.50 7.17
C MET A 104 -0.78 6.80 6.76
N LYS A 105 -0.63 7.84 7.58
CA LYS A 105 -1.14 9.18 7.32
C LYS A 105 -0.01 10.19 7.30
N ASN A 106 0.02 11.04 6.27
CA ASN A 106 0.92 12.19 6.29
C ASN A 106 0.38 13.23 7.28
N THR A 107 1.07 13.38 8.42
CA THR A 107 0.75 14.35 9.48
C THR A 107 1.69 15.56 9.47
N GLY A 108 2.66 15.60 8.55
CA GLY A 108 3.55 16.74 8.34
C GLY A 108 2.92 17.85 7.49
N ASP A 109 3.75 18.83 7.13
CA ASP A 109 3.41 19.99 6.30
C ASP A 109 4.01 19.91 4.88
N GLU A 110 4.83 18.91 4.61
CA GLU A 110 5.38 18.60 3.28
C GLU A 110 4.84 17.29 2.71
N THR A 111 5.02 17.08 1.41
CA THR A 111 4.67 15.81 0.75
C THR A 111 5.52 14.66 1.30
N LEU A 112 4.86 13.63 1.83
CA LEU A 112 5.51 12.38 2.24
C LEU A 112 5.85 11.56 0.99
N ARG A 113 7.10 11.11 0.88
CA ARG A 113 7.54 10.18 -0.17
C ARG A 113 8.03 8.89 0.46
N CYS A 114 7.59 7.75 -0.05
CA CYS A 114 8.08 6.45 0.40
C CYS A 114 8.12 5.41 -0.71
N ILE A 115 8.98 4.43 -0.53
CA ILE A 115 8.97 3.19 -1.31
C ILE A 115 7.96 2.26 -0.66
N VAL A 116 7.04 1.71 -1.44
CA VAL A 116 6.17 0.61 -1.02
C VAL A 116 6.50 -0.62 -1.84
N VAL A 117 6.80 -1.71 -1.15
CA VAL A 117 7.03 -3.03 -1.77
C VAL A 117 6.02 -4.00 -1.21
N GLY A 118 5.29 -4.68 -2.09
CA GLY A 118 4.34 -5.71 -1.70
C GLY A 118 4.45 -6.90 -2.64
N GLN A 119 4.33 -8.11 -2.11
CA GLN A 119 4.27 -9.31 -2.94
C GLN A 119 3.09 -9.24 -3.94
N ARG A 120 3.23 -9.97 -5.05
CA ARG A 120 2.15 -10.17 -6.03
C ARG A 120 1.89 -11.65 -6.21
N LEU A 121 1.11 -12.20 -5.29
CA LEU A 121 0.65 -13.57 -5.34
C LEU A 121 -0.56 -13.68 -6.28
N ASP A 122 -0.72 -14.88 -6.86
CA ASP A 122 -1.88 -15.23 -7.67
C ASP A 122 -3.17 -15.20 -6.84
N HIS A 123 -3.06 -15.39 -5.52
CA HIS A 123 -4.16 -15.40 -4.57
C HIS A 123 -3.79 -14.62 -3.32
N ASP A 124 -4.73 -13.81 -2.82
CA ASP A 124 -4.62 -13.19 -1.52
C ASP A 124 -6.00 -12.92 -0.91
N VAL A 125 -6.02 -12.76 0.40
CA VAL A 125 -7.17 -12.34 1.18
C VAL A 125 -6.73 -11.14 2.01
N ALA A 126 -7.51 -10.06 2.02
CA ALA A 126 -7.24 -8.94 2.89
C ALA A 126 -8.48 -8.54 3.69
N ASP A 127 -8.28 -8.15 4.94
CA ASP A 127 -9.34 -7.59 5.78
C ASP A 127 -9.24 -6.06 5.79
N TYR A 128 -10.40 -5.41 5.81
CA TYR A 128 -10.58 -3.98 6.04
C TYR A 128 -11.42 -3.78 7.31
N PRO A 129 -10.81 -3.85 8.51
CA PRO A 129 -11.57 -3.89 9.77
C PRO A 129 -12.52 -2.70 9.96
N ASN A 130 -12.08 -1.49 9.61
CA ASN A 130 -12.90 -0.27 9.72
C ASN A 130 -14.11 -0.27 8.78
N LYS A 131 -14.15 -1.18 7.80
CA LYS A 131 -15.26 -1.31 6.83
C LYS A 131 -16.08 -2.57 7.06
N ASP A 132 -15.75 -3.39 8.06
CA ASP A 132 -16.38 -4.69 8.33
C ASP A 132 -16.42 -5.58 7.08
N LYS A 133 -15.29 -5.64 6.35
CA LYS A 133 -15.20 -6.30 5.04
C LYS A 133 -13.92 -7.10 4.87
N ARG A 134 -14.03 -8.17 4.08
CA ARG A 134 -12.93 -8.95 3.54
C ARG A 134 -12.97 -8.93 2.02
N ILE A 135 -11.81 -8.80 1.40
CA ILE A 135 -11.64 -8.99 -0.03
C ILE A 135 -10.96 -10.34 -0.29
N TYR A 136 -11.45 -11.05 -1.29
CA TYR A 136 -10.86 -12.25 -1.85
C TYR A 136 -10.37 -11.93 -3.26
N ARG A 137 -9.07 -12.11 -3.47
CA ARG A 137 -8.43 -11.87 -4.76
C ARG A 137 -7.89 -13.18 -5.28
N ASN A 138 -8.45 -13.64 -6.40
CA ASN A 138 -8.10 -14.92 -7.02
C ASN A 138 -7.79 -14.73 -8.51
N LYS A 139 -6.66 -15.29 -8.97
CA LYS A 139 -6.29 -15.25 -10.38
C LYS A 139 -7.41 -15.80 -11.27
N GLY A 140 -7.77 -15.02 -12.30
CA GLY A 140 -8.80 -15.39 -13.26
C GLY A 140 -10.24 -15.18 -12.79
N LEU A 141 -10.45 -14.67 -11.58
CA LEU A 141 -11.78 -14.34 -11.04
C LEU A 141 -11.90 -12.84 -10.76
N PRO A 142 -13.11 -12.27 -10.79
CA PRO A 142 -13.37 -10.94 -10.24
C PRO A 142 -12.95 -10.85 -8.77
N TRP A 143 -12.59 -9.66 -8.31
CA TRP A 143 -12.36 -9.45 -6.88
C TRP A 143 -13.70 -9.44 -6.15
N GLU A 144 -13.79 -10.22 -5.08
CA GLU A 144 -15.01 -10.38 -4.30
C GLU A 144 -14.82 -9.69 -2.96
N LEU A 145 -15.70 -8.72 -2.67
CA LEU A 145 -15.68 -7.97 -1.42
C LEU A 145 -16.93 -8.32 -0.62
N VAL A 146 -16.74 -8.93 0.55
CA VAL A 146 -17.80 -9.51 1.36
C VAL A 146 -17.80 -8.84 2.73
N HIS A 147 -18.97 -8.57 3.28
CA HIS A 147 -19.07 -8.12 4.68
C HIS A 147 -18.68 -9.27 5.62
N HIS A 148 -17.99 -8.97 6.73
CA HIS A 148 -17.53 -10.02 7.64
C HIS A 148 -18.67 -10.85 8.21
N LYS A 149 -19.82 -10.24 8.51
CA LYS A 149 -21.03 -10.93 8.98
C LYS A 149 -21.60 -11.97 8.00
N ASP A 150 -21.28 -11.86 6.71
CA ASP A 150 -21.78 -12.73 5.65
C ASP A 150 -20.79 -13.87 5.34
N ILE A 151 -19.64 -13.92 6.03
CA ILE A 151 -18.65 -14.98 5.87
C ILE A 151 -19.06 -16.18 6.73
N GLU A 152 -19.27 -17.31 6.06
CA GLU A 152 -19.47 -18.60 6.71
C GLU A 152 -18.20 -19.45 6.63
N HIS A 153 -17.93 -20.21 7.69
CA HIS A 153 -16.81 -21.14 7.76
C HIS A 153 -17.32 -22.58 7.85
N PRO A 154 -17.70 -23.20 6.70
CA PRO A 154 -18.14 -24.59 6.70
C PRO A 154 -16.99 -25.50 7.16
N ARG A 155 -17.35 -26.55 7.92
CA ARG A 155 -16.43 -27.59 8.38
C ARG A 155 -16.43 -28.78 7.43
#